data_AF-A0AAP0J7L0-F1
#
_entry.id   AF-A0AAP0J7L0-F1
#
_cell.length_a   1.000
_cell.length_b   1.000
_cell.length_c   1.000
_cell.angle_alpha   90.00
_cell.angle_beta   90.00
_cell.angle_gamma   90.00
#
_symmetry.space_group_name_H-M   'P 1'
#
loop_
_entity.id
_entity.type
_entity.pdbx_description
1 polymer ?
#
loop_
_entity_poly.entity_id
_entity_poly.type
_entity_poly.pdbx_seq_one_letter_code
_entity_poly.pdbx_strand_id
1 'polypeptide(L)'
;MPERTLVSWTMLMSGYARHGPVFETLSMFRKMIGSVRLQPDSVVYAIVLRACAALGNVCYGRELHCRILKSGDGVIDSFVENALVTMYASSGFIFDSIRVFDGISRPDLVSWSSMLSGYAQNGLEEEGLRHFVRMIEAGVQPDVFVLSMFISACANLGCLDAGVQVHCNSIKMGFGHSLFLQNCLIDFYARCGDCGSSEKVFYQLPRKDLVSYNAIISGYVHSFCDFEALRVFQGLFSEGLSCDDFTLVGVLQAVIGLGALNHGREIHGYIIRAGLGTQAQAYLVKRGLICDPSTGNALIEMYSECGMIADAVSTFDSMQEKNSESWTSIISANVNHGHPSKAMDLFTQMCRNHKSLKSGTFTSILRACAQMGLVHEAICLLFSMREIYGIEPSLEHQTCIVEVLGRAGMFEEAQKFINSVIPLKSVPQVWKSLLSTSRVHGNMKVAKFATKNILALESKDFAANSLFQHFLLSEGKWNEALNLKRKKKTVAANSAWIEIRNRIHEFAAFDSPTEDIHTKLMEIQHDMKELGYVADKKHSLHNAEEEFYGYGGYHTEMKALALGLLELDPGAPIRVLKSARMCGDCHSAFKFVSNLLGRELVVKDTCNFHHFINGKCSCRDAW
;
A
#
# COMPACT_ATOMS: atom_id res chain seq x y z
N MET A 1 41.17 27.16 -26.52
CA MET A 1 40.60 27.86 -27.70
C MET A 1 40.45 29.33 -27.34
N PRO A 2 41.07 30.28 -28.07
CA PRO A 2 41.16 31.66 -27.60
C PRO A 2 39.87 32.48 -27.77
N GLU A 3 38.96 32.10 -28.65
CA GLU A 3 37.59 32.65 -28.71
C GLU A 3 36.58 31.52 -28.96
N ARG A 4 35.54 31.45 -28.13
CA ARG A 4 34.44 30.47 -28.28
C ARG A 4 33.37 31.06 -29.19
N THR A 5 32.90 30.28 -30.17
CA THR A 5 31.76 30.63 -31.03
C THR A 5 30.43 30.25 -30.37
N LEU A 6 29.31 30.80 -30.85
CA LEU A 6 27.95 30.41 -30.41
C LEU A 6 27.74 28.88 -30.49
N VAL A 7 28.14 28.26 -31.60
CA VAL A 7 28.04 26.80 -31.80
C VAL A 7 28.82 26.02 -30.73
N SER A 8 30.03 26.47 -30.38
CA SER A 8 30.84 25.81 -29.35
C SER A 8 30.21 25.91 -27.95
N TRP A 9 29.53 27.03 -27.66
CA TRP A 9 28.76 27.20 -26.43
C TRP A 9 27.52 26.30 -26.41
N THR A 10 26.75 26.26 -27.49
CA THR A 10 25.56 25.43 -27.64
C THR A 10 25.88 23.94 -27.45
N MET A 11 26.95 23.44 -28.08
CA MET A 11 27.40 22.07 -27.92
C MET A 11 27.77 21.73 -26.47
N LEU A 12 28.52 22.62 -25.82
CA LEU A 12 28.99 22.42 -24.45
C LEU A 12 27.81 22.43 -23.45
N MET A 13 26.87 23.36 -23.61
CA MET A 13 25.64 23.40 -22.82
C MET A 13 24.75 22.18 -23.05
N SER A 14 24.58 21.73 -24.30
CA SER A 14 23.83 20.52 -24.63
C SER A 14 24.48 19.26 -24.03
N GLY A 15 25.81 19.18 -24.08
CA GLY A 15 26.57 18.08 -23.48
C GLY A 15 26.37 17.98 -21.97
N TYR A 16 26.47 19.10 -21.25
CA TYR A 16 26.18 19.14 -19.80
C TYR A 16 24.71 18.84 -19.51
N ALA A 17 23.77 19.37 -20.29
CA ALA A 17 22.35 19.13 -20.09
C ALA A 17 21.93 17.66 -20.28
N ARG A 18 22.63 16.91 -21.15
CA ARG A 18 22.29 15.49 -21.45
C ARG A 18 23.09 14.48 -20.65
N HIS A 19 24.36 14.76 -20.39
CA HIS A 19 25.31 13.75 -19.88
C HIS A 19 26.09 14.20 -18.64
N GLY A 20 25.91 15.45 -18.20
CA GLY A 20 26.65 16.02 -17.08
C GLY A 20 25.75 16.61 -15.99
N PRO A 21 26.33 17.29 -15.00
CA PRO A 21 25.56 17.99 -13.98
C PRO A 21 24.79 19.16 -14.59
N VAL A 22 23.45 19.10 -14.56
CA VAL A 22 22.57 20.05 -15.26
C VAL A 22 22.83 21.50 -14.85
N PHE A 23 23.22 21.76 -13.59
CA PHE A 23 23.52 23.11 -13.10
C PHE A 23 24.70 23.78 -13.82
N GLU A 24 25.65 23.01 -14.37
CA GLU A 24 26.75 23.58 -15.15
C GLU A 24 26.26 24.23 -16.44
N THR A 25 25.12 23.79 -16.99
CA THR A 25 24.47 24.43 -18.14
C THR A 25 24.18 25.91 -17.85
N LEU A 26 23.68 26.22 -16.64
CA LEU A 26 23.38 27.60 -16.24
C LEU A 26 24.66 28.43 -16.03
N SER A 27 25.71 27.82 -15.46
CA SER A 27 27.04 28.42 -15.29
C SER A 27 27.66 28.82 -16.64
N MET A 28 27.56 27.94 -17.63
CA MET A 28 28.08 28.18 -18.98
C MET A 28 27.30 29.26 -19.72
N PHE A 29 25.97 29.28 -19.57
CA PHE A 29 25.16 30.36 -20.13
C PHE A 29 25.53 31.73 -19.55
N ARG A 30 25.74 31.83 -18.22
CA ARG A 30 26.19 33.08 -17.57
C ARG A 30 27.53 33.58 -18.11
N LYS A 31 28.47 32.68 -18.37
CA LYS A 31 29.77 33.02 -18.99
C LYS A 31 29.61 33.49 -20.43
N MET A 32 28.71 32.88 -21.20
CA MET A 32 28.42 33.29 -22.58
C MET A 32 27.83 34.69 -22.64
N ILE A 33 26.80 35.00 -21.85
CA ILE A 33 26.18 36.35 -21.84
C ILE A 33 27.11 37.44 -21.29
N GLY A 34 28.12 37.08 -20.50
CA GLY A 34 29.18 38.00 -20.05
C GLY A 34 30.21 38.34 -21.14
N SER A 35 30.24 37.59 -22.25
CA SER A 35 31.09 37.90 -23.41
C SER A 35 30.35 38.88 -24.33
N VAL A 36 30.86 40.11 -24.45
CA VAL A 36 30.19 41.29 -25.06
C VAL A 36 29.79 41.09 -26.54
N ARG A 37 30.30 40.07 -27.24
CA ARG A 37 30.13 39.87 -28.68
C ARG A 37 29.09 38.82 -29.10
N LEU A 38 28.49 38.06 -28.18
CA LEU A 38 27.60 36.94 -28.53
C LEU A 38 26.21 37.09 -27.93
N GLN A 39 25.18 37.03 -28.77
CA GLN A 39 23.78 36.97 -28.34
C GLN A 39 23.27 35.51 -28.38
N PRO A 40 22.49 35.07 -27.38
CA PRO A 40 21.86 33.75 -27.41
C PRO A 40 20.81 33.66 -28.51
N ASP A 41 20.76 32.52 -29.19
CA ASP A 41 19.71 32.16 -30.15
C ASP A 41 18.60 31.32 -29.48
N SER A 42 17.57 30.97 -30.26
CA SER A 42 16.43 30.16 -29.79
C SER A 42 16.87 28.79 -29.22
N VAL A 43 17.89 28.18 -29.82
CA VAL A 43 18.42 26.88 -29.39
C VAL A 43 19.08 26.98 -28.01
N VAL A 44 19.90 28.01 -27.78
CA VAL A 44 20.51 28.27 -26.47
C VAL A 44 19.45 28.52 -25.42
N TYR A 45 18.47 29.40 -25.69
CA TYR A 45 17.38 29.66 -24.74
C TYR A 45 16.61 28.39 -24.39
N ALA A 46 16.26 27.55 -25.37
CA ALA A 46 15.54 26.31 -25.14
C ALA A 46 16.36 25.30 -24.29
N ILE A 47 17.68 25.20 -24.49
CA ILE A 47 18.56 24.35 -23.65
C ILE A 47 18.57 24.83 -22.20
N VAL A 48 18.74 26.14 -22.00
CA VAL A 48 18.85 26.71 -20.64
C VAL A 48 17.51 26.66 -19.91
N LEU A 49 16.39 26.90 -20.60
CA LEU A 49 15.05 26.76 -20.03
C LEU A 49 14.75 25.32 -19.61
N ARG A 50 15.13 24.32 -20.41
CA ARG A 50 15.04 22.90 -20.01
C ARG A 50 15.93 22.58 -18.81
N ALA A 51 17.12 23.18 -18.72
CA ALA A 51 17.96 23.04 -17.54
C ALA A 51 17.30 23.67 -16.29
N CYS A 52 16.66 24.84 -16.42
CA CYS A 52 15.85 25.42 -15.34
C CYS A 52 14.71 24.50 -14.91
N ALA A 53 14.00 23.89 -15.87
CA ALA A 53 12.93 22.93 -15.62
C ALA A 53 13.42 21.73 -14.79
N ALA A 54 14.52 21.12 -15.23
CA ALA A 54 15.12 19.96 -14.56
C ALA A 54 15.67 20.28 -13.16
N LEU A 55 16.04 21.54 -12.90
CA LEU A 55 16.54 22.01 -11.60
C LEU A 55 15.43 22.60 -10.71
N GLY A 56 14.20 22.73 -11.21
CA GLY A 56 13.13 23.47 -10.53
C GLY A 56 13.45 24.96 -10.29
N ASN A 57 14.39 25.55 -11.04
CA ASN A 57 14.85 26.92 -10.83
C ASN A 57 13.96 27.94 -11.58
N VAL A 58 12.74 28.11 -11.08
CA VAL A 58 11.73 28.99 -11.69
C VAL A 58 12.16 30.46 -11.68
N CYS A 59 12.91 30.91 -10.68
CA CYS A 59 13.37 32.30 -10.58
C CYS A 59 14.25 32.64 -11.78
N TYR A 60 15.24 31.79 -12.07
CA TYR A 60 16.11 31.98 -13.22
C TYR A 60 15.36 31.78 -14.54
N GLY A 61 14.41 30.84 -14.60
CA GLY A 61 13.51 30.67 -15.75
C GLY A 61 12.69 31.93 -16.06
N ARG A 62 12.15 32.61 -15.04
CA ARG A 62 11.40 33.87 -15.18
C ARG A 62 12.28 35.02 -15.67
N GLU A 63 13.51 35.12 -15.19
CA GLU A 63 14.49 36.09 -15.70
C GLU A 63 14.76 35.90 -17.19
N LEU A 64 14.95 34.64 -17.62
CA LEU A 64 15.16 34.29 -19.02
C LEU A 64 13.92 34.60 -19.87
N HIS A 65 12.73 34.25 -19.40
CA HIS A 65 11.48 34.56 -20.07
C HIS A 65 11.32 36.08 -20.29
N CYS A 66 11.55 36.89 -19.26
CA CYS A 66 11.56 38.35 -19.38
C CYS A 66 12.60 38.86 -20.38
N ARG A 67 13.79 38.24 -20.44
CA ARG A 67 14.84 38.60 -21.40
C ARG A 67 14.42 38.29 -22.83
N ILE A 68 13.86 37.09 -23.07
CA ILE A 68 13.35 36.66 -24.38
C ILE A 68 12.30 37.65 -24.90
N LEU A 69 11.33 38.02 -24.06
CA LEU A 69 10.28 39.00 -24.39
C LEU A 69 10.83 40.39 -24.71
N LYS A 70 11.92 40.81 -24.06
CA LYS A 70 12.56 42.12 -24.29
C LYS A 70 13.51 42.13 -25.49
N SER A 71 14.01 40.97 -25.92
CA SER A 71 15.03 40.84 -26.97
C SER A 71 14.50 40.54 -28.36
N GLY A 72 13.21 40.22 -28.50
CA GLY A 72 12.60 39.85 -29.79
C GLY A 72 11.64 40.90 -30.34
N ASP A 73 11.41 40.86 -31.65
CA ASP A 73 10.43 41.70 -32.38
C ASP A 73 8.97 41.25 -32.18
N GLY A 74 8.68 40.54 -31.08
CA GLY A 74 7.36 39.97 -30.75
C GLY A 74 7.10 38.55 -31.27
N VAL A 75 7.97 37.99 -32.11
CA VAL A 75 7.88 36.60 -32.59
C VAL A 75 8.83 35.72 -31.80
N ILE A 76 8.28 34.75 -31.05
CA ILE A 76 9.05 33.75 -30.31
C ILE A 76 9.07 32.46 -31.14
N ASP A 77 10.23 31.82 -31.23
CA ASP A 77 10.40 30.52 -31.88
C ASP A 77 9.64 29.43 -31.09
N SER A 78 8.93 28.54 -31.78
CA SER A 78 8.14 27.47 -31.14
C SER A 78 8.96 26.57 -30.22
N PHE A 79 10.26 26.38 -30.49
CA PHE A 79 11.17 25.65 -29.61
C PHE A 79 11.33 26.32 -28.24
N VAL A 80 11.32 27.66 -28.21
CA VAL A 80 11.44 28.45 -26.98
C VAL A 80 10.09 28.49 -26.25
N GLU A 81 8.99 28.64 -26.98
CA GLU A 81 7.63 28.57 -26.40
C GLU A 81 7.39 27.22 -25.71
N ASN A 82 7.69 26.10 -26.38
CA ASN A 82 7.57 24.76 -25.81
C ASN A 82 8.50 24.54 -24.59
N ALA A 83 9.70 25.11 -24.62
CA ALA A 83 10.62 25.06 -23.49
C ALA A 83 10.14 25.90 -22.30
N LEU A 84 9.46 27.02 -22.53
CA LEU A 84 8.85 27.85 -21.49
C LEU A 84 7.67 27.13 -20.83
N VAL A 85 6.77 26.53 -21.63
CA VAL A 85 5.67 25.68 -21.14
C VAL A 85 6.22 24.59 -20.22
N THR A 86 7.20 23.82 -20.69
CA THR A 86 7.84 22.75 -19.91
C THR A 86 8.49 23.29 -18.62
N MET A 87 9.19 24.43 -18.69
CA MET A 87 9.88 25.01 -17.53
C MET A 87 8.91 25.39 -16.41
N TYR A 88 7.81 26.07 -16.73
CA TYR A 88 6.80 26.42 -15.74
C TYR A 88 6.09 25.18 -15.18
N ALA A 89 5.68 24.26 -16.05
CA ALA A 89 4.96 23.06 -15.66
C ALA A 89 5.77 22.15 -14.72
N SER A 90 7.01 21.84 -15.09
CA SER A 90 7.91 21.00 -14.27
C SER A 90 8.38 21.69 -12.98
N SER A 91 8.20 23.01 -12.87
CA SER A 91 8.49 23.76 -11.63
C SER A 91 7.26 23.92 -10.72
N GLY A 92 6.11 23.29 -11.05
CA GLY A 92 4.88 23.39 -10.26
C GLY A 92 4.02 24.63 -10.53
N PHE A 93 4.41 25.48 -11.50
CA PHE A 93 3.69 26.71 -11.84
C PHE A 93 2.77 26.51 -13.04
N ILE A 94 1.82 25.58 -12.91
CA ILE A 94 0.95 25.16 -14.02
C ILE A 94 0.15 26.33 -14.64
N PHE A 95 -0.30 27.30 -13.83
CA PHE A 95 -1.03 28.47 -14.36
C PHE A 95 -0.16 29.37 -15.23
N ASP A 96 1.12 29.54 -14.89
CA ASP A 96 2.06 30.29 -15.74
C ASP A 96 2.34 29.50 -17.03
N SER A 97 2.40 28.16 -16.96
CA SER A 97 2.51 27.29 -18.14
C SER A 97 1.32 27.45 -19.08
N ILE A 98 0.09 27.44 -18.56
CA ILE A 98 -1.14 27.64 -19.33
C ILE A 98 -1.13 29.00 -20.03
N ARG A 99 -0.72 30.06 -19.32
CA ARG A 99 -0.64 31.41 -19.89
C ARG A 99 0.36 31.50 -21.05
N VAL A 100 1.50 30.81 -20.95
CA VAL A 100 2.44 30.73 -22.06
C VAL A 100 1.82 29.95 -23.22
N PHE A 101 1.20 28.81 -22.94
CA PHE A 101 0.57 27.96 -23.96
C PHE A 101 -0.55 28.69 -24.72
N ASP A 102 -1.47 29.37 -24.03
CA ASP A 102 -2.56 30.13 -24.66
C ASP A 102 -2.04 31.33 -25.48
N GLY A 103 -0.80 31.76 -25.26
CA GLY A 103 -0.11 32.78 -26.07
C GLY A 103 0.47 32.25 -27.38
N ILE A 104 0.61 30.92 -27.54
CA ILE A 104 1.15 30.30 -28.75
C ILE A 104 0.12 30.41 -29.88
N SER A 105 0.49 31.09 -30.97
CA SER A 105 -0.44 31.37 -32.08
C SER A 105 -0.88 30.11 -32.82
N ARG A 106 0.00 29.10 -32.95
CA ARG A 106 -0.27 27.83 -33.63
C ARG A 106 0.38 26.68 -32.86
N PRO A 107 -0.26 26.19 -31.78
CA PRO A 107 0.30 25.10 -30.98
C PRO A 107 0.42 23.81 -31.80
N ASP A 108 1.61 23.23 -31.83
CA ASP A 108 1.88 21.95 -32.49
C ASP A 108 1.76 20.78 -31.51
N LEU A 109 1.95 19.54 -31.99
CA LEU A 109 1.90 18.34 -31.15
C LEU A 109 2.87 18.41 -29.95
N VAL A 110 4.01 19.10 -30.10
CA VAL A 110 5.00 19.25 -29.02
C VAL A 110 4.48 20.23 -27.97
N SER A 111 3.82 21.33 -28.37
CA SER A 111 3.14 22.25 -27.45
C SER A 111 2.08 21.52 -26.63
N TRP A 112 1.20 20.77 -27.29
CA TRP A 112 0.11 20.03 -26.63
C TRP A 112 0.64 18.94 -25.69
N SER A 113 1.58 18.11 -26.14
CA SER A 113 2.18 17.06 -25.32
C SER A 113 2.95 17.61 -24.12
N SER A 114 3.61 18.77 -24.25
CA SER A 114 4.27 19.46 -23.13
C SER A 114 3.25 19.90 -22.08
N MET A 115 2.11 20.46 -22.51
CA MET A 115 1.06 20.90 -21.61
C MET A 115 0.38 19.72 -20.90
N LEU A 116 0.05 18.65 -21.64
CA LEU A 116 -0.49 17.41 -21.06
C LEU A 116 0.48 16.77 -20.07
N SER A 117 1.79 16.84 -20.34
CA SER A 117 2.82 16.29 -19.44
C SER A 117 2.88 17.11 -18.18
N GLY A 118 2.73 18.43 -18.31
CA GLY A 118 2.58 19.34 -17.18
C GLY A 118 1.41 19.00 -16.29
N TYR A 119 0.23 18.73 -16.85
CA TYR A 119 -0.94 18.31 -16.07
C TYR A 119 -0.71 17.00 -15.33
N ALA A 120 -0.16 15.99 -16.01
CA ALA A 120 0.15 14.70 -15.40
C ALA A 120 1.18 14.83 -14.25
N GLN A 121 2.23 15.63 -14.43
CA GLN A 121 3.26 15.88 -13.40
C GLN A 121 2.72 16.62 -12.17
N ASN A 122 1.63 17.37 -12.32
CA ASN A 122 1.03 18.17 -11.26
C ASN A 122 -0.22 17.52 -10.64
N GLY A 123 -0.57 16.29 -11.02
CA GLY A 123 -1.78 15.60 -10.51
C GLY A 123 -3.09 16.29 -10.87
N LEU A 124 -3.15 16.87 -12.07
CA LEU A 124 -4.30 17.60 -12.61
C LEU A 124 -4.87 16.84 -13.82
N GLU A 125 -5.22 15.58 -13.59
CA GLU A 125 -5.63 14.66 -14.64
C GLU A 125 -6.89 15.14 -15.37
N GLU A 126 -7.87 15.71 -14.66
CA GLU A 126 -9.14 16.14 -15.24
C GLU A 126 -8.94 17.32 -16.23
N GLU A 127 -8.12 18.31 -15.84
CA GLU A 127 -7.70 19.42 -16.70
C GLU A 127 -6.92 18.91 -17.91
N GLY A 128 -6.09 17.88 -17.72
CA GLY A 128 -5.38 17.18 -18.78
C GLY A 128 -6.32 16.57 -19.80
N LEU A 129 -7.36 15.83 -19.35
CA LEU A 129 -8.37 15.27 -20.25
C LEU A 129 -9.12 16.37 -21.03
N ARG A 130 -9.48 17.49 -20.38
CA ARG A 130 -10.11 18.64 -21.06
C ARG A 130 -9.18 19.25 -22.13
N HIS A 131 -7.88 19.33 -21.86
CA HIS A 131 -6.91 19.82 -22.85
C HIS A 131 -6.70 18.87 -24.02
N PHE A 132 -6.77 17.57 -23.80
CA PHE A 132 -6.74 16.60 -24.89
C PHE A 132 -7.95 16.79 -25.83
N VAL A 133 -9.15 17.00 -25.28
CA VAL A 133 -10.33 17.29 -26.13
C VAL A 133 -10.11 18.58 -26.95
N ARG A 134 -9.59 19.66 -26.34
CA ARG A 134 -9.22 20.89 -27.07
C ARG A 134 -8.21 20.64 -28.20
N MET A 135 -7.24 19.74 -27.99
CA MET A 135 -6.26 19.36 -29.01
C MET A 135 -6.92 18.68 -30.22
N ILE A 136 -7.86 17.76 -29.97
CA ILE A 136 -8.61 17.07 -31.02
C ILE A 136 -9.52 18.06 -31.77
N GLU A 137 -10.22 18.95 -31.05
CA GLU A 137 -11.06 19.99 -31.64
C GLU A 137 -10.25 20.99 -32.49
N ALA A 138 -9.00 21.26 -32.11
CA ALA A 138 -8.05 22.03 -32.90
C ALA A 138 -7.50 21.29 -34.14
N GLY A 139 -7.93 20.03 -34.37
CA GLY A 139 -7.54 19.22 -35.52
C GLY A 139 -6.13 18.62 -35.42
N VAL A 140 -5.51 18.67 -34.24
CA VAL A 140 -4.17 18.08 -34.02
C VAL A 140 -4.32 16.61 -33.70
N GLN A 141 -3.76 15.74 -34.55
CA GLN A 141 -3.82 14.30 -34.36
C GLN A 141 -2.87 13.86 -33.24
N PRO A 142 -3.34 13.09 -32.24
CA PRO A 142 -2.48 12.59 -31.18
C PRO A 142 -1.61 11.44 -31.68
N ASP A 143 -0.38 11.38 -31.19
CA ASP A 143 0.48 10.22 -31.39
C ASP A 143 0.28 9.19 -30.27
N VAL A 144 1.01 8.08 -30.35
CA VAL A 144 1.00 7.01 -29.36
C VAL A 144 1.30 7.53 -27.95
N PHE A 145 2.20 8.52 -27.82
CA PHE A 145 2.59 9.06 -26.53
C PHE A 145 1.44 9.84 -25.88
N VAL A 146 0.83 10.76 -26.62
CA VAL A 146 -0.31 11.55 -26.14
C VAL A 146 -1.51 10.64 -25.80
N LEU A 147 -1.79 9.63 -26.62
CA LEU A 147 -2.84 8.64 -26.33
C LEU A 147 -2.55 7.87 -25.02
N SER A 148 -1.30 7.47 -24.79
CA SER A 148 -0.90 6.74 -23.58
C SER A 148 -1.06 7.59 -22.31
N MET A 149 -0.76 8.88 -22.39
CA MET A 149 -0.98 9.82 -21.28
C MET A 149 -2.47 9.99 -20.96
N PHE A 150 -3.31 10.09 -21.99
CA PHE A 150 -4.75 10.18 -21.80
C PHE A 150 -5.31 8.90 -21.14
N ILE A 151 -4.89 7.73 -21.63
CA ILE A 151 -5.27 6.43 -21.05
C ILE A 151 -4.82 6.33 -19.59
N SER A 152 -3.62 6.79 -19.27
CA SER A 152 -3.10 6.82 -17.88
C SER A 152 -3.92 7.76 -16.99
N ALA A 153 -4.31 8.94 -17.49
CA ALA A 153 -5.17 9.86 -16.76
C ALA A 153 -6.58 9.27 -16.55
N CYS A 154 -7.15 8.57 -17.54
CA CYS A 154 -8.40 7.84 -17.37
C CYS A 154 -8.28 6.72 -16.33
N ALA A 155 -7.15 6.02 -16.29
CA ALA A 155 -6.89 4.97 -15.31
C ALA A 155 -6.86 5.54 -13.87
N ASN A 156 -6.20 6.69 -13.67
CA ASN A 156 -6.14 7.36 -12.37
C ASN A 156 -7.51 7.87 -11.91
N LEU A 157 -8.35 8.35 -12.83
CA LEU A 157 -9.68 8.89 -12.54
C LEU A 157 -10.80 7.85 -12.54
N GLY A 158 -10.50 6.60 -12.95
CA GLY A 158 -11.52 5.56 -13.12
C GLY A 158 -12.52 5.82 -14.25
N CYS A 159 -12.17 6.65 -15.25
CA CYS A 159 -13.06 7.05 -16.34
C CYS A 159 -13.10 6.03 -17.50
N LEU A 160 -13.78 4.91 -17.28
CA LEU A 160 -13.85 3.80 -18.24
C LEU A 160 -14.38 4.25 -19.62
N ASP A 161 -15.48 4.99 -19.68
CA ASP A 161 -16.13 5.38 -20.95
C ASP A 161 -15.23 6.25 -21.84
N ALA A 162 -14.48 7.17 -21.24
CA ALA A 162 -13.56 8.04 -21.96
C ALA A 162 -12.35 7.25 -22.48
N GLY A 163 -11.78 6.37 -21.65
CA GLY A 163 -10.66 5.54 -22.07
C GLY A 163 -11.04 4.53 -23.16
N VAL A 164 -12.25 3.96 -23.13
CA VAL A 164 -12.77 3.08 -24.19
C VAL A 164 -12.91 3.83 -25.53
N GLN A 165 -13.37 5.08 -25.52
CA GLN A 165 -13.44 5.91 -26.73
C GLN A 165 -12.06 6.14 -27.33
N VAL A 166 -11.06 6.44 -26.49
CA VAL A 166 -9.67 6.64 -26.92
C VAL A 166 -9.02 5.34 -27.38
N HIS A 167 -9.30 4.21 -26.75
CA HIS A 167 -8.88 2.89 -27.23
C HIS A 167 -9.44 2.63 -28.64
N CYS A 168 -10.75 2.80 -28.85
CA CYS A 168 -11.37 2.68 -30.16
C CYS A 168 -10.74 3.62 -31.21
N ASN A 169 -10.44 4.86 -30.82
CA ASN A 169 -9.77 5.82 -31.69
C ASN A 169 -8.36 5.36 -32.06
N SER A 170 -7.59 4.85 -31.09
CA SER A 170 -6.23 4.36 -31.35
C SER A 170 -6.17 3.23 -32.38
N ILE A 171 -7.17 2.35 -32.37
CA ILE A 171 -7.31 1.28 -33.38
C ILE A 171 -7.56 1.89 -34.76
N LYS A 172 -8.48 2.86 -34.87
CA LYS A 172 -8.78 3.57 -36.12
C LYS A 172 -7.57 4.33 -36.67
N MET A 173 -6.69 4.81 -35.80
CA MET A 173 -5.44 5.49 -36.14
C MET A 173 -4.29 4.53 -36.50
N GLY A 174 -4.50 3.21 -36.43
CA GLY A 174 -3.48 2.21 -36.75
C GLY A 174 -2.52 1.90 -35.59
N PHE A 175 -2.78 2.37 -34.38
CA PHE A 175 -1.95 2.14 -33.19
C PHE A 175 -2.36 0.90 -32.38
N GLY A 176 -3.32 0.11 -32.86
CA GLY A 176 -3.82 -1.09 -32.17
C GLY A 176 -2.77 -2.17 -31.88
N HIS A 177 -1.62 -2.16 -32.57
CA HIS A 177 -0.52 -3.09 -32.33
C HIS A 177 0.70 -2.44 -31.63
N SER A 178 0.59 -1.19 -31.19
CA SER A 178 1.66 -0.53 -30.44
C SER A 178 1.77 -1.14 -29.04
N LEU A 179 2.81 -1.95 -28.81
CA LEU A 179 3.03 -2.63 -27.53
C LEU A 179 3.01 -1.66 -26.34
N PHE A 180 3.60 -0.47 -26.51
CA PHE A 180 3.60 0.57 -25.49
C PHE A 180 2.18 1.02 -25.10
N LEU A 181 1.33 1.31 -26.10
CA LEU A 181 -0.05 1.73 -25.84
C LEU A 181 -0.89 0.56 -25.31
N GLN A 182 -0.68 -0.65 -25.80
CA GLN A 182 -1.37 -1.84 -25.32
C GLN A 182 -1.03 -2.12 -23.84
N ASN A 183 0.22 -1.93 -23.42
CA ASN A 183 0.63 -2.02 -22.01
C ASN A 183 -0.10 -0.97 -21.13
N CYS A 184 -0.25 0.27 -21.61
CA CYS A 184 -1.06 1.28 -20.92
C CYS A 184 -2.55 0.90 -20.86
N LEU A 185 -3.08 0.27 -21.91
CA LEU A 185 -4.47 -0.18 -21.95
C LEU A 185 -4.75 -1.33 -20.97
N ILE A 186 -3.80 -2.26 -20.79
CA ILE A 186 -3.89 -3.33 -19.79
C ILE A 186 -4.05 -2.74 -18.39
N ASP A 187 -3.17 -1.79 -18.01
CA ASP A 187 -3.24 -1.10 -16.71
C ASP A 187 -4.53 -0.29 -16.56
N PHE A 188 -4.93 0.44 -17.60
CA PHE A 188 -6.17 1.21 -17.61
C PHE A 188 -7.40 0.37 -17.33
N TYR A 189 -7.60 -0.72 -18.09
CA TYR A 189 -8.77 -1.57 -17.90
C TYR A 189 -8.79 -2.19 -16.52
N ALA A 190 -7.62 -2.60 -16.01
CA ALA A 190 -7.53 -3.16 -14.66
C ALA A 190 -7.84 -2.14 -13.57
N ARG A 191 -7.29 -0.93 -13.64
CA ARG A 191 -7.56 0.16 -12.66
C ARG A 191 -9.01 0.65 -12.71
N CYS A 192 -9.67 0.55 -13.86
CA CYS A 192 -11.09 0.81 -14.00
C CYS A 192 -11.99 -0.36 -13.56
N GLY A 193 -11.42 -1.47 -13.10
CA GLY A 193 -12.15 -2.65 -12.63
C GLY A 193 -12.68 -3.57 -13.73
N ASP A 194 -12.31 -3.35 -15.00
CA ASP A 194 -12.67 -4.23 -16.13
C ASP A 194 -11.53 -5.22 -16.43
N CYS A 195 -11.34 -6.18 -15.53
CA CYS A 195 -10.34 -7.25 -15.67
C CYS A 195 -10.50 -8.03 -16.98
N GLY A 196 -11.74 -8.27 -17.41
CA GLY A 196 -12.01 -9.05 -18.62
C GLY A 196 -11.49 -8.38 -19.89
N SER A 197 -11.59 -7.05 -20.00
CA SER A 197 -11.00 -6.31 -21.12
C SER A 197 -9.47 -6.22 -21.01
N SER A 198 -8.94 -6.04 -19.79
CA SER A 198 -7.49 -6.07 -19.54
C SER A 198 -6.86 -7.39 -20.00
N GLU A 199 -7.47 -8.52 -19.65
CA GLU A 199 -7.07 -9.86 -20.10
C GLU A 199 -7.12 -10.01 -21.62
N LYS A 200 -8.21 -9.57 -22.26
CA LYS A 200 -8.34 -9.65 -23.72
C LYS A 200 -7.21 -8.92 -24.42
N VAL A 201 -6.90 -7.70 -23.98
CA VAL A 201 -5.78 -6.91 -24.52
C VAL A 201 -4.47 -7.67 -24.35
N PHE A 202 -4.19 -8.18 -23.14
CA PHE A 202 -2.97 -8.93 -22.86
C PHE A 202 -2.83 -10.18 -23.73
N TYR A 203 -3.86 -11.03 -23.83
CA TYR A 203 -3.78 -12.27 -24.60
C TYR A 203 -3.74 -12.04 -26.11
N GLN A 204 -4.30 -10.94 -26.61
CA GLN A 204 -4.23 -10.55 -28.03
C GLN A 204 -2.84 -10.02 -28.44
N LEU A 205 -1.95 -9.71 -27.49
CA LEU A 205 -0.59 -9.29 -27.81
C LEU A 205 0.20 -10.41 -28.50
N PRO A 206 0.72 -10.18 -29.73
CA PRO A 206 1.48 -11.19 -30.47
C PRO A 206 2.83 -11.48 -29.83
N ARG A 207 3.42 -10.48 -29.17
CA ARG A 207 4.62 -10.61 -28.34
C ARG A 207 4.43 -9.78 -27.09
N LYS A 208 4.65 -10.40 -25.94
CA LYS A 208 4.55 -9.78 -24.62
C LYS A 208 5.96 -9.51 -24.12
N ASP A 209 6.18 -8.35 -23.53
CA ASP A 209 7.41 -8.03 -22.83
C ASP A 209 7.18 -8.03 -21.32
N LEU A 210 8.25 -7.79 -20.56
CA LEU A 210 8.16 -7.75 -19.09
C LEU A 210 7.15 -6.70 -18.62
N VAL A 211 7.02 -5.58 -19.35
CA VAL A 211 6.05 -4.51 -19.03
C VAL A 211 4.61 -5.00 -19.21
N SER A 212 4.32 -5.79 -20.25
CA SER A 212 3.00 -6.44 -20.44
C SER A 212 2.65 -7.34 -19.25
N TYR A 213 3.59 -8.17 -18.80
CA TYR A 213 3.38 -9.07 -17.65
C TYR A 213 3.22 -8.29 -16.35
N ASN A 214 4.04 -7.27 -16.13
CA ASN A 214 3.96 -6.42 -14.95
C ASN A 214 2.61 -5.67 -14.86
N ALA A 215 2.11 -5.18 -16.00
CA ALA A 215 0.81 -4.50 -16.06
C ALA A 215 -0.35 -5.43 -15.69
N ILE A 216 -0.39 -6.65 -16.25
CA ILE A 216 -1.49 -7.58 -15.96
C ILE A 216 -1.40 -8.17 -14.55
N ILE A 217 -0.19 -8.47 -14.04
CA ILE A 217 0.01 -8.94 -12.66
C ILE A 217 -0.45 -7.86 -11.67
N SER A 218 -0.01 -6.62 -11.84
CA SER A 218 -0.47 -5.49 -11.03
C SER A 218 -1.99 -5.34 -11.11
N GLY A 219 -2.56 -5.45 -12.31
CA GLY A 219 -4.00 -5.34 -12.52
C GLY A 219 -4.82 -6.39 -11.76
N TYR A 220 -4.37 -7.63 -11.75
CA TYR A 220 -5.01 -8.69 -10.97
C TYR A 220 -4.90 -8.46 -9.46
N VAL A 221 -3.72 -8.06 -8.97
CA VAL A 221 -3.51 -7.75 -7.55
C VAL A 221 -4.44 -6.63 -7.07
N HIS A 222 -4.55 -5.55 -7.85
CA HIS A 222 -5.49 -4.45 -7.53
C HIS A 222 -6.95 -4.88 -7.54
N SER A 223 -7.28 -5.92 -8.30
CA SER A 223 -8.63 -6.47 -8.43
C SER A 223 -8.90 -7.63 -7.46
N PHE A 224 -7.96 -7.92 -6.54
CA PHE A 224 -8.02 -9.03 -5.60
C PHE A 224 -8.13 -10.42 -6.29
N CYS A 225 -7.61 -10.54 -7.51
CA CYS A 225 -7.51 -11.76 -8.30
C CYS A 225 -6.10 -12.37 -8.20
N ASP A 226 -5.64 -12.56 -6.96
CA ASP A 226 -4.24 -12.89 -6.67
C ASP A 226 -3.79 -14.25 -7.25
N PHE A 227 -4.72 -15.20 -7.42
CA PHE A 227 -4.42 -16.50 -8.01
C PHE A 227 -4.09 -16.38 -9.50
N GLU A 228 -4.84 -15.55 -10.23
CA GLU A 228 -4.59 -15.24 -11.63
C GLU A 228 -3.25 -14.54 -11.81
N ALA A 229 -2.86 -13.66 -10.87
CA ALA A 229 -1.56 -13.01 -10.85
C ALA A 229 -0.41 -14.04 -10.76
N LEU A 230 -0.51 -15.02 -9.84
CA LEU A 230 0.46 -16.11 -9.72
C LEU A 230 0.51 -16.99 -10.98
N ARG A 231 -0.64 -17.28 -11.60
CA ARG A 231 -0.71 -18.07 -12.84
C ARG A 231 -0.01 -17.35 -14.00
N VAL A 232 -0.22 -16.05 -14.15
CA VAL A 232 0.45 -15.26 -15.20
C VAL A 232 1.95 -15.13 -14.93
N PHE A 233 2.35 -14.99 -13.66
CA PHE A 233 3.76 -15.01 -13.27
C PHE A 233 4.45 -16.33 -13.65
N GLN A 234 3.81 -17.48 -13.45
CA GLN A 234 4.37 -18.76 -13.91
C GLN A 234 4.56 -18.79 -15.43
N GLY A 235 3.63 -18.20 -16.19
CA GLY A 235 3.72 -18.06 -17.64
C GLY A 235 4.86 -17.17 -18.14
N LEU A 236 5.37 -16.25 -17.31
CA LEU A 236 6.52 -15.40 -17.64
C LEU A 236 7.79 -16.24 -17.87
N PHE A 237 7.99 -17.28 -17.05
CA PHE A 237 9.16 -18.17 -17.17
C PHE A 237 9.08 -19.08 -18.40
N SER A 238 7.89 -19.50 -18.82
CA SER A 238 7.73 -20.27 -20.06
C SER A 238 8.10 -19.48 -21.32
N GLU A 239 8.03 -18.15 -21.26
CA GLU A 239 8.48 -17.25 -22.34
C GLU A 239 9.98 -16.92 -22.27
N GLY A 240 10.71 -17.46 -21.29
CA GLY A 240 12.15 -17.22 -21.11
C GLY A 240 12.50 -15.80 -20.64
N LEU A 241 11.54 -15.06 -20.07
CA LEU A 241 11.78 -13.73 -19.51
C LEU A 241 12.37 -13.82 -18.10
N SER A 242 13.25 -12.89 -17.74
CA SER A 242 13.75 -12.70 -16.38
C SER A 242 12.94 -11.62 -15.66
N CYS A 243 12.53 -11.88 -14.43
CA CYS A 243 11.82 -10.91 -13.59
C CYS A 243 12.71 -9.72 -13.21
N ASP A 244 12.11 -8.54 -13.10
CA ASP A 244 12.70 -7.38 -12.42
C ASP A 244 12.13 -7.22 -11.01
N ASP A 245 12.65 -6.24 -10.25
CA ASP A 245 12.18 -5.96 -8.89
C ASP A 245 10.69 -5.60 -8.86
N PHE A 246 10.17 -4.94 -9.90
CA PHE A 246 8.74 -4.59 -10.00
C PHE A 246 7.87 -5.85 -10.13
N THR A 247 8.27 -6.81 -10.98
CA THR A 247 7.60 -8.11 -11.07
C THR A 247 7.58 -8.80 -9.72
N LEU A 248 8.73 -8.86 -9.04
CA LEU A 248 8.87 -9.57 -7.77
C LEU A 248 8.00 -8.96 -6.66
N VAL A 249 7.99 -7.63 -6.55
CA VAL A 249 7.12 -6.91 -5.59
C VAL A 249 5.65 -7.18 -5.88
N GLY A 250 5.20 -7.07 -7.13
CA GLY A 250 3.81 -7.32 -7.50
C GLY A 250 3.34 -8.74 -7.20
N VAL A 251 4.20 -9.73 -7.45
CA VAL A 251 3.87 -11.14 -7.19
C VAL A 251 3.89 -11.45 -5.69
N LEU A 252 4.81 -10.86 -4.92
CA LEU A 252 4.80 -10.97 -3.45
C LEU A 252 3.51 -10.37 -2.86
N GLN A 253 2.98 -9.29 -3.45
CA GLN A 253 1.68 -8.74 -3.04
C GLN A 253 0.53 -9.74 -3.28
N ALA A 254 0.52 -10.44 -4.41
CA ALA A 254 -0.44 -11.51 -4.67
C ALA A 254 -0.32 -12.65 -3.64
N VAL A 255 0.92 -13.03 -3.28
CA VAL A 255 1.19 -14.01 -2.23
C VAL A 255 0.63 -13.56 -0.88
N ILE A 256 0.78 -12.28 -0.53
CA ILE A 256 0.24 -11.69 0.70
C ILE A 256 -1.30 -11.78 0.70
N GLY A 257 -1.95 -11.40 -0.40
CA GLY A 257 -3.41 -11.45 -0.53
C GLY A 257 -3.98 -12.85 -0.32
N LEU A 258 -3.28 -13.87 -0.83
CA LEU A 258 -3.64 -15.28 -0.67
C LEU A 258 -3.22 -15.89 0.67
N GLY A 259 -2.22 -15.31 1.36
CA GLY A 259 -1.53 -15.96 2.46
C GLY A 259 -0.72 -17.19 2.04
N ALA A 260 -0.22 -17.22 0.80
CA ALA A 260 0.44 -18.37 0.17
C ALA A 260 1.95 -18.46 0.51
N LEU A 261 2.28 -18.72 1.78
CA LEU A 261 3.65 -18.74 2.31
C LEU A 261 4.61 -19.60 1.47
N ASN A 262 4.17 -20.76 0.98
CA ASN A 262 5.07 -21.63 0.21
C ASN A 262 5.46 -20.99 -1.14
N HIS A 263 4.50 -20.37 -1.83
CA HIS A 263 4.78 -19.60 -3.04
C HIS A 263 5.72 -18.42 -2.74
N GLY A 264 5.53 -17.75 -1.60
CA GLY A 264 6.45 -16.70 -1.12
C GLY A 264 7.88 -17.21 -0.92
N ARG A 265 8.06 -18.42 -0.36
CA ARG A 265 9.37 -19.06 -0.21
C ARG A 265 10.00 -19.46 -1.53
N GLU A 266 9.20 -19.94 -2.49
CA GLU A 266 9.67 -20.26 -3.84
C GLU A 266 10.22 -19.00 -4.54
N ILE A 267 9.49 -17.88 -4.43
CA ILE A 267 9.92 -16.58 -4.97
C ILE A 267 11.17 -16.07 -4.25
N HIS A 268 11.24 -16.15 -2.91
CA HIS A 268 12.45 -15.79 -2.17
C HIS A 268 13.65 -16.65 -2.60
N GLY A 269 13.46 -17.96 -2.79
CA GLY A 269 14.48 -18.85 -3.33
C GLY A 269 14.90 -18.50 -4.76
N TYR A 270 13.98 -18.04 -5.60
CA TYR A 270 14.31 -17.45 -6.91
C TYR A 270 15.16 -16.19 -6.77
N ILE A 271 14.80 -15.26 -5.89
CA ILE A 271 15.55 -14.01 -5.64
C ILE A 271 16.99 -14.31 -5.22
N ILE A 272 17.17 -15.25 -4.28
CA ILE A 272 18.51 -15.67 -3.83
C ILE A 272 19.32 -16.27 -4.98
N ARG A 273 18.72 -17.17 -5.79
CA ARG A 273 19.40 -17.83 -6.92
C ARG A 273 19.73 -16.86 -8.05
N ALA A 274 18.81 -15.95 -8.38
CA ALA A 274 19.01 -14.91 -9.38
C ALA A 274 20.16 -13.98 -8.97
N GLY A 275 20.30 -13.68 -7.68
CA GLY A 275 21.43 -12.93 -7.12
C GLY A 275 22.80 -13.64 -7.23
N LEU A 276 22.81 -14.97 -7.38
CA LEU A 276 24.04 -15.79 -7.47
C LEU A 276 24.46 -16.08 -8.93
N GLY A 277 23.68 -15.67 -9.93
CA GLY A 277 23.64 -16.32 -11.25
C GLY A 277 24.53 -15.80 -12.38
N THR A 278 25.26 -14.68 -12.30
CA THR A 278 26.16 -14.25 -13.40
C THR A 278 27.60 -13.99 -12.98
N GLN A 279 28.55 -14.37 -13.83
CA GLN A 279 29.99 -14.16 -13.59
C GLN A 279 30.41 -12.67 -13.58
N ALA A 280 29.55 -11.77 -14.08
CA ALA A 280 29.66 -10.32 -13.86
C ALA A 280 29.12 -9.89 -12.48
N GLN A 281 28.16 -10.63 -11.91
CA GLN A 281 27.67 -10.45 -10.54
C GLN A 281 28.70 -10.84 -9.48
N ALA A 282 29.65 -11.76 -9.72
CA ALA A 282 30.72 -12.04 -8.74
C ALA A 282 31.57 -10.78 -8.40
N TYR A 283 31.67 -9.82 -9.33
CA TYR A 283 32.32 -8.52 -9.11
C TYR A 283 31.44 -7.55 -8.30
N LEU A 284 30.11 -7.63 -8.45
CA LEU A 284 29.11 -6.86 -7.69
C LEU A 284 28.83 -7.45 -6.29
N VAL A 285 28.94 -8.78 -6.15
CA VAL A 285 28.86 -9.54 -4.90
C VAL A 285 30.05 -9.19 -3.98
N LYS A 286 31.23 -8.92 -4.54
CA LYS A 286 32.38 -8.37 -3.79
C LYS A 286 32.14 -6.94 -3.28
N ARG A 287 31.06 -6.27 -3.73
CA ARG A 287 30.56 -4.97 -3.30
C ARG A 287 29.20 -5.00 -2.56
N GLY A 288 28.62 -6.19 -2.32
CA GLY A 288 27.49 -6.33 -1.40
C GLY A 288 26.08 -5.98 -1.92
N LEU A 289 25.84 -6.02 -3.23
CA LEU A 289 24.50 -5.83 -3.80
C LEU A 289 23.61 -7.07 -3.59
N ILE A 290 23.04 -7.23 -2.39
CA ILE A 290 21.91 -8.12 -2.11
C ILE A 290 20.65 -7.25 -2.10
N CYS A 291 19.74 -7.51 -3.05
CA CYS A 291 18.37 -7.01 -3.25
C CYS A 291 18.17 -5.49 -3.12
N ASP A 292 17.59 -4.86 -4.15
CA ASP A 292 17.08 -3.50 -4.02
C ASP A 292 16.23 -3.37 -2.74
N PRO A 293 16.35 -2.28 -1.96
CA PRO A 293 15.59 -2.10 -0.73
C PRO A 293 14.08 -2.35 -0.89
N SER A 294 13.52 -2.12 -2.08
CA SER A 294 12.11 -2.38 -2.40
C SER A 294 11.77 -3.88 -2.33
N THR A 295 12.59 -4.75 -2.94
CA THR A 295 12.39 -6.21 -2.90
C THR A 295 12.60 -6.75 -1.48
N GLY A 296 13.57 -6.21 -0.73
CA GLY A 296 13.76 -6.55 0.69
C GLY A 296 12.55 -6.18 1.56
N ASN A 297 11.97 -4.99 1.34
CA ASN A 297 10.77 -4.54 2.03
C ASN A 297 9.56 -5.43 1.74
N ALA A 298 9.34 -5.80 0.47
CA ALA A 298 8.25 -6.69 0.06
C ALA A 298 8.40 -8.11 0.66
N LEU A 299 9.62 -8.61 0.83
CA LEU A 299 9.86 -9.89 1.51
C LEU A 299 9.59 -9.81 3.02
N ILE A 300 9.97 -8.72 3.69
CA ILE A 300 9.63 -8.49 5.10
C ILE A 300 8.11 -8.48 5.27
N GLU A 301 7.41 -7.75 4.41
CA GLU A 301 5.95 -7.68 4.41
C GLU A 301 5.34 -9.06 4.17
N MET A 302 5.76 -9.77 3.10
CA MET A 302 5.27 -11.10 2.78
C MET A 302 5.43 -12.09 3.95
N TYR A 303 6.62 -12.18 4.53
CA TYR A 303 6.83 -13.08 5.66
C TYR A 303 6.01 -12.68 6.89
N SER A 304 5.92 -11.39 7.20
CA SER A 304 5.10 -10.92 8.33
C SER A 304 3.62 -11.23 8.11
N GLU A 305 3.07 -10.91 6.94
CA GLU A 305 1.65 -11.09 6.61
C GLU A 305 1.25 -12.55 6.37
N CYS A 306 2.22 -13.45 6.19
CA CYS A 306 2.06 -14.91 6.23
C CYS A 306 2.32 -15.54 7.61
N GLY A 307 2.52 -14.73 8.66
CA GLY A 307 2.69 -15.22 10.03
C GLY A 307 4.12 -15.63 10.42
N MET A 308 5.11 -15.41 9.56
CA MET A 308 6.52 -15.80 9.74
C MET A 308 7.41 -14.63 10.19
N ILE A 309 7.15 -14.10 11.39
CA ILE A 309 7.92 -12.95 11.91
C ILE A 309 9.43 -13.23 12.03
N ALA A 310 9.83 -14.47 12.32
CA ALA A 310 11.24 -14.85 12.38
C ALA A 310 11.94 -14.74 11.02
N ASP A 311 11.27 -15.20 9.95
CA ASP A 311 11.80 -15.09 8.58
C ASP A 311 11.82 -13.62 8.12
N ALA A 312 10.84 -12.81 8.54
CA ALA A 312 10.82 -11.36 8.28
C ALA A 312 11.99 -10.64 8.96
N VAL A 313 12.29 -10.97 10.23
CA VAL A 313 13.47 -10.43 10.95
C VAL A 313 14.77 -10.89 10.29
N SER A 314 14.87 -12.17 9.93
CA SER A 314 16.04 -12.71 9.22
C SER A 314 16.29 -11.98 7.88
N THR A 315 15.21 -11.74 7.13
CA THR A 315 15.25 -10.96 5.89
C THR A 315 15.78 -9.56 6.16
N PHE A 316 15.19 -8.84 7.12
CA PHE A 316 15.64 -7.51 7.51
C PHE A 316 17.12 -7.49 7.93
N ASP A 317 17.54 -8.41 8.78
CA ASP A 317 18.93 -8.50 9.26
C ASP A 317 19.90 -8.74 8.10
N SER A 318 19.52 -9.55 7.12
CA SER A 318 20.32 -9.85 5.92
C SER A 318 20.45 -8.70 4.91
N MET A 319 19.59 -7.67 4.98
CA MET A 319 19.66 -6.52 4.07
C MET A 319 20.92 -5.68 4.31
N GLN A 320 21.70 -5.41 3.27
CA GLN A 320 22.86 -4.53 3.36
C GLN A 320 22.47 -3.06 3.52
N GLU A 321 21.54 -2.59 2.69
CA GLU A 321 20.98 -1.23 2.78
C GLU A 321 19.57 -1.27 3.36
N LYS A 322 19.40 -0.60 4.50
CA LYS A 322 18.11 -0.43 5.17
C LYS A 322 17.64 1.01 5.01
N ASN A 323 16.59 1.22 4.22
CA ASN A 323 15.93 2.52 4.06
C ASN A 323 14.87 2.74 5.16
N SER A 324 14.29 3.93 5.26
CA SER A 324 13.26 4.27 6.26
C SER A 324 12.07 3.30 6.27
N GLU A 325 11.72 2.77 5.10
CA GLU A 325 10.61 1.85 4.92
C GLU A 325 10.90 0.46 5.47
N SER A 326 12.09 -0.11 5.23
CA SER A 326 12.52 -1.38 5.83
C SER A 326 12.37 -1.39 7.36
N TRP A 327 12.80 -0.30 8.01
CA TRP A 327 12.66 -0.12 9.46
C TRP A 327 11.19 -0.01 9.88
N THR A 328 10.39 0.75 9.14
CA THR A 328 8.96 0.93 9.44
C THR A 328 8.20 -0.39 9.31
N SER A 329 8.46 -1.17 8.25
CA SER A 329 7.82 -2.47 8.02
C SER A 329 8.17 -3.48 9.12
N ILE A 330 9.45 -3.61 9.50
CA ILE A 330 9.83 -4.57 10.56
C ILE A 330 9.34 -4.15 11.97
N ILE A 331 9.28 -2.84 12.25
CA ILE A 331 8.70 -2.31 13.49
C ILE A 331 7.21 -2.64 13.52
N SER A 332 6.47 -2.32 12.45
CA SER A 332 5.03 -2.60 12.34
C SER A 332 4.73 -4.10 12.47
N ALA A 333 5.51 -4.95 11.80
CA ALA A 333 5.39 -6.39 11.89
C ALA A 333 5.57 -6.90 13.34
N ASN A 334 6.57 -6.40 14.08
CA ASN A 334 6.74 -6.81 15.48
C ASN A 334 5.53 -6.40 16.36
N VAL A 335 4.93 -5.23 16.12
CA VAL A 335 3.72 -4.79 16.85
C VAL A 335 2.51 -5.65 16.51
N ASN A 336 2.28 -5.94 15.22
CA ASN A 336 1.17 -6.77 14.77
C ASN A 336 1.27 -8.22 15.26
N HIS A 337 2.49 -8.72 15.54
CA HIS A 337 2.72 -10.07 16.09
C HIS A 337 2.79 -10.13 17.62
N GLY A 338 2.54 -9.02 18.32
CA GLY A 338 2.53 -8.99 19.80
C GLY A 338 3.93 -8.93 20.43
N HIS A 339 4.93 -8.38 19.73
CA HIS A 339 6.28 -8.14 20.21
C HIS A 339 6.61 -6.64 20.35
N PRO A 340 5.83 -5.84 21.11
CA PRO A 340 6.01 -4.39 21.17
C PRO A 340 7.35 -3.96 21.78
N SER A 341 7.95 -4.75 22.68
CA SER A 341 9.28 -4.45 23.23
C SER A 341 10.37 -4.48 22.16
N LYS A 342 10.35 -5.50 21.28
CA LYS A 342 11.28 -5.58 20.14
C LYS A 342 11.07 -4.42 19.16
N ALA A 343 9.83 -4.00 18.97
CA ALA A 343 9.51 -2.84 18.13
C ALA A 343 10.12 -1.54 18.71
N MET A 344 10.07 -1.33 20.02
CA MET A 344 10.72 -0.19 20.70
C MET A 344 12.25 -0.23 20.57
N ASP A 345 12.85 -1.41 20.67
CA ASP A 345 14.30 -1.58 20.49
C ASP A 345 14.72 -1.25 19.04
N LEU A 346 13.95 -1.73 18.05
CA LEU A 346 14.17 -1.44 16.63
C LEU A 346 14.01 0.05 16.31
N PHE A 347 13.02 0.73 16.91
CA PHE A 347 12.86 2.17 16.77
C PHE A 347 14.06 2.95 17.35
N THR A 348 14.55 2.53 18.51
CA THR A 348 15.74 3.13 19.12
C THR A 348 16.97 2.96 18.21
N GLN A 349 17.12 1.79 17.57
CA GLN A 349 18.18 1.54 16.59
C GLN A 349 18.00 2.39 15.32
N MET A 350 16.77 2.54 14.81
CA MET A 350 16.47 3.40 13.66
C MET A 350 16.89 4.86 13.92
N CYS A 351 16.55 5.39 15.10
CA CYS A 351 16.91 6.75 15.53
C CYS A 351 18.44 6.93 15.63
N ARG A 352 19.15 5.94 16.20
CA ARG A 352 20.62 5.95 16.29
C ARG A 352 21.30 5.91 14.93
N ASN A 353 20.69 5.28 13.93
CA ASN A 353 21.18 5.23 12.56
C ASN A 353 20.82 6.48 11.73
N HIS A 354 20.26 7.52 12.35
CA HIS A 354 19.86 8.78 11.71
C HIS A 354 18.98 8.59 10.45
N LYS A 355 18.14 7.55 10.45
CA LYS A 355 17.21 7.28 9.35
C LYS A 355 16.00 8.22 9.46
N SER A 356 15.55 8.73 8.32
CA SER A 356 14.34 9.56 8.27
C SER A 356 13.17 8.80 8.86
N LEU A 357 12.49 9.40 9.84
CA LEU A 357 11.25 8.86 10.39
C LEU A 357 10.09 9.25 9.48
N LYS A 358 9.16 8.31 9.27
CA LYS A 358 7.91 8.56 8.55
C LYS A 358 6.76 8.61 9.54
N SER A 359 5.65 9.23 9.13
CA SER A 359 4.40 9.23 9.90
C SER A 359 4.01 7.81 10.34
N GLY A 360 4.03 6.83 9.43
CA GLY A 360 3.68 5.45 9.75
C GLY A 360 4.53 4.81 10.87
N THR A 361 5.81 5.18 10.99
CA THR A 361 6.69 4.68 12.07
C THR A 361 6.16 5.09 13.45
N PHE A 362 5.67 6.33 13.58
CA PHE A 362 5.07 6.81 14.82
C PHE A 362 3.75 6.11 15.12
N THR A 363 2.91 5.84 14.12
CA THR A 363 1.69 5.04 14.30
C THR A 363 2.03 3.66 14.89
N SER A 364 3.01 2.96 14.32
CA SER A 364 3.42 1.64 14.83
C SER A 364 3.93 1.70 16.27
N ILE A 365 4.75 2.70 16.62
CA ILE A 365 5.30 2.83 17.97
C ILE A 365 4.24 3.29 18.99
N LEU A 366 3.32 4.17 18.62
CA LEU A 366 2.20 4.53 19.49
C LEU A 366 1.29 3.32 19.76
N ARG A 367 1.08 2.45 18.76
CA ARG A 367 0.40 1.16 18.96
C ARG A 367 1.20 0.23 19.89
N ALA A 368 2.54 0.21 19.79
CA ALA A 368 3.40 -0.53 20.72
C ALA A 368 3.24 -0.01 22.16
N CYS A 369 3.24 1.32 22.35
CA CYS A 369 2.96 1.94 23.64
C CYS A 369 1.57 1.56 24.17
N ALA A 370 0.55 1.50 23.30
CA ALA A 370 -0.80 1.08 23.68
C ALA A 370 -0.82 -0.37 24.19
N GLN A 371 -0.19 -1.29 23.46
CA GLN A 371 -0.07 -2.70 23.86
C GLN A 371 0.70 -2.89 25.18
N MET A 372 1.65 -2.00 25.48
CA MET A 372 2.46 -2.04 26.71
C MET A 372 1.90 -1.20 27.87
N GLY A 373 0.88 -0.36 27.63
CA GLY A 373 0.34 0.57 28.63
C GLY A 373 1.26 1.76 28.95
N LEU A 374 2.15 2.15 28.03
CA LEU A 374 3.13 3.22 28.22
C LEU A 374 2.55 4.61 27.88
N VAL A 375 1.78 5.18 28.82
CA VAL A 375 1.06 6.45 28.61
C VAL A 375 2.01 7.64 28.44
N HIS A 376 3.00 7.76 29.32
CA HIS A 376 3.91 8.90 29.34
C HIS A 376 4.76 8.96 28.06
N GLU A 377 5.34 7.83 27.67
CA GLU A 377 6.13 7.68 26.46
C GLU A 377 5.33 8.02 25.20
N ALA A 378 4.07 7.56 25.12
CA ALA A 378 3.19 7.86 23.99
C ALA A 378 2.95 9.37 23.83
N ILE A 379 2.70 10.08 24.93
CA ILE A 379 2.50 11.53 24.92
C ILE A 379 3.79 12.24 24.50
N CYS A 380 4.95 11.87 25.06
CA CYS A 380 6.24 12.42 24.67
C CYS A 380 6.53 12.21 23.17
N LEU A 381 6.21 11.03 22.64
CA LEU A 381 6.37 10.73 21.22
C LEU A 381 5.49 11.65 20.36
N LEU A 382 4.23 11.84 20.71
CA LEU A 382 3.32 12.72 19.96
C LEU A 382 3.86 14.16 19.88
N PHE A 383 4.39 14.71 20.99
CA PHE A 383 5.01 16.04 20.98
C PHE A 383 6.31 16.08 20.17
N SER A 384 7.14 15.04 20.27
CA SER A 384 8.40 14.96 19.53
C SER A 384 8.21 15.00 18.01
N MET A 385 7.09 14.49 17.50
CA MET A 385 6.77 14.51 16.06
C MET A 385 6.84 15.92 15.50
N ARG A 386 6.18 16.88 16.15
CA ARG A 386 6.17 18.28 15.72
C ARG A 386 7.48 18.98 16.03
N GLU A 387 7.93 18.91 17.28
CA GLU A 387 9.03 19.75 17.78
C GLU A 387 10.41 19.30 17.28
N ILE A 388 10.64 17.99 17.15
CA ILE A 388 11.95 17.43 16.79
C ILE A 388 11.99 17.04 15.31
N TYR A 389 10.91 16.44 14.80
CA TYR A 389 10.92 15.85 13.45
C TYR A 389 10.19 16.69 12.41
N GLY A 390 9.49 17.77 12.80
CA GLY A 390 8.72 18.60 11.87
C GLY A 390 7.56 17.86 11.19
N ILE A 391 7.11 16.75 11.76
CA ILE A 391 6.00 15.93 11.27
C ILE A 391 4.75 16.33 12.04
N GLU A 392 3.75 16.84 11.33
CA GLU A 392 2.49 17.22 11.95
C GLU A 392 1.69 15.98 12.38
N PRO A 393 1.26 15.86 13.65
CA PRO A 393 0.50 14.70 14.09
C PRO A 393 -0.84 14.57 13.38
N SER A 394 -0.96 13.56 12.50
CA SER A 394 -2.24 13.16 11.89
C SER A 394 -3.29 12.68 12.91
N LEU A 395 -4.55 12.59 12.46
CA LEU A 395 -5.67 12.05 13.23
C LEU A 395 -5.45 10.60 13.66
N GLU A 396 -4.66 9.84 12.91
CA GLU A 396 -4.32 8.45 13.21
C GLU A 396 -3.44 8.37 14.47
N HIS A 397 -2.36 9.17 14.55
CA HIS A 397 -1.51 9.20 15.75
C HIS A 397 -2.31 9.62 16.99
N GLN A 398 -3.18 10.61 16.83
CA GLN A 398 -4.05 11.09 17.91
C GLN A 398 -5.06 10.01 18.35
N THR A 399 -5.56 9.19 17.41
CA THR A 399 -6.40 8.03 17.71
C THR A 399 -5.63 6.97 18.51
N CYS A 400 -4.35 6.75 18.21
CA CYS A 400 -3.51 5.85 19.00
C CYS A 400 -3.34 6.33 20.45
N ILE A 401 -3.26 7.65 20.70
CA ILE A 401 -3.23 8.18 22.08
C ILE A 401 -4.52 7.86 22.85
N VAL A 402 -5.67 7.96 22.19
CA VAL A 402 -6.95 7.55 22.78
C VAL A 402 -6.95 6.06 23.11
N GLU A 403 -6.37 5.23 22.24
CA GLU A 403 -6.18 3.80 22.51
C GLU A 403 -5.28 3.55 23.73
N VAL A 404 -4.14 4.25 23.83
CA VAL A 404 -3.21 4.17 24.95
C VAL A 404 -3.91 4.51 26.28
N LEU A 405 -4.62 5.65 26.33
CA LEU A 405 -5.36 6.08 27.51
C LEU A 405 -6.49 5.10 27.87
N GLY A 406 -7.22 4.62 26.86
CA GLY A 406 -8.29 3.64 27.04
C GLY A 406 -7.78 2.30 27.59
N ARG A 407 -6.67 1.78 27.08
CA ARG A 407 -6.03 0.55 27.60
C ARG A 407 -5.48 0.73 29.01
N ALA A 408 -5.00 1.93 29.35
CA ALA A 408 -4.58 2.28 30.70
C ALA A 408 -5.76 2.51 31.68
N GLY A 409 -7.00 2.50 31.21
CA GLY A 409 -8.20 2.77 32.04
C GLY A 409 -8.43 4.25 32.34
N MET A 410 -7.66 5.16 31.72
CA MET A 410 -7.71 6.62 31.90
C MET A 410 -8.81 7.25 31.03
N PHE A 411 -10.06 6.84 31.26
CA PHE A 411 -11.19 7.20 30.39
C PHE A 411 -11.57 8.68 30.46
N GLU A 412 -11.42 9.32 31.61
CA GLU A 412 -11.71 10.75 31.76
C GLU A 412 -10.71 11.59 30.97
N GLU A 413 -9.43 11.24 31.04
CA GLU A 413 -8.35 11.85 30.27
C GLU A 413 -8.54 11.62 28.77
N ALA A 414 -8.92 10.40 28.37
CA ALA A 414 -9.26 10.10 26.98
C ALA A 414 -10.40 11.00 26.47
N GLN A 415 -11.46 11.18 27.27
CA GLN A 415 -12.58 12.04 26.90
C GLN A 415 -12.19 13.52 26.86
N LYS A 416 -11.38 13.99 27.81
CA LYS A 416 -10.82 15.36 27.80
C LYS A 416 -9.98 15.59 26.55
N PHE A 417 -9.14 14.62 26.18
CA PHE A 417 -8.30 14.70 24.99
C PHE A 417 -9.13 14.79 23.70
N ILE A 418 -10.10 13.88 23.51
CA ILE A 418 -11.04 13.92 22.38
C ILE A 418 -11.79 15.26 22.34
N ASN A 419 -12.16 15.79 23.51
CA ASN A 419 -12.85 17.07 23.58
C ASN A 419 -11.99 18.27 23.22
N SER A 420 -10.69 18.21 23.53
CA SER A 420 -9.72 19.28 23.27
C SER A 420 -9.28 19.36 21.80
N VAL A 421 -9.34 18.25 21.06
CA VAL A 421 -8.91 18.18 19.65
C VAL A 421 -10.15 18.11 18.76
N ILE A 422 -10.54 19.26 18.20
CA ILE A 422 -11.83 19.46 17.51
C ILE A 422 -12.12 18.41 16.42
N PRO A 423 -11.18 18.05 15.52
CA PRO A 423 -11.47 17.08 14.47
C PRO A 423 -11.73 15.66 15.00
N LEU A 424 -11.21 15.28 16.17
CA LEU A 424 -11.36 13.91 16.69
C LEU A 424 -12.80 13.55 17.04
N LYS A 425 -13.61 14.53 17.46
CA LYS A 425 -15.03 14.30 17.75
C LYS A 425 -15.80 13.80 16.54
N SER A 426 -15.42 14.25 15.34
CA SER A 426 -16.04 13.89 14.07
C SER A 426 -15.48 12.61 13.45
N VAL A 427 -14.51 11.94 14.08
CA VAL A 427 -13.88 10.71 13.56
C VAL A 427 -14.48 9.48 14.24
N PRO A 428 -15.24 8.63 13.52
CA PRO A 428 -15.84 7.41 14.09
C PRO A 428 -14.82 6.43 14.68
N GLN A 429 -13.61 6.36 14.10
CA GLN A 429 -12.53 5.44 14.47
C GLN A 429 -12.02 5.69 15.89
N VAL A 430 -12.01 6.95 16.34
CA VAL A 430 -11.63 7.34 17.71
C VAL A 430 -12.57 6.70 18.73
N TRP A 431 -13.87 6.80 18.46
CA TRP A 431 -14.90 6.21 19.31
C TRP A 431 -14.91 4.68 19.23
N LYS A 432 -14.62 4.09 18.06
CA LYS A 432 -14.42 2.63 17.93
C LYS A 432 -13.24 2.14 18.75
N SER A 433 -12.13 2.88 18.76
CA SER A 433 -10.97 2.58 19.60
C SER A 433 -11.33 2.63 21.09
N LEU A 434 -12.03 3.69 21.53
CA LEU A 434 -12.50 3.81 22.92
C LEU A 434 -13.50 2.71 23.31
N LEU A 435 -14.41 2.32 22.41
CA LEU A 435 -15.33 1.21 22.62
C LEU A 435 -14.57 -0.12 22.76
N SER A 436 -13.56 -0.34 21.91
CA SER A 436 -12.76 -1.57 21.96
C SER A 436 -11.94 -1.69 23.25
N THR A 437 -11.40 -0.57 23.75
CA THR A 437 -10.63 -0.54 25.00
C THR A 437 -11.51 -0.56 26.25
N SER A 438 -12.74 -0.04 26.17
CA SER A 438 -13.71 -0.14 27.27
C SER A 438 -14.06 -1.59 27.62
N ARG A 439 -13.94 -2.51 26.65
CA ARG A 439 -14.09 -3.96 26.85
C ARG A 439 -13.05 -4.54 27.79
N VAL A 440 -11.80 -4.07 27.71
CA VAL A 440 -10.68 -4.57 28.55
C VAL A 440 -10.98 -4.33 30.04
N HIS A 441 -11.66 -3.23 30.35
CA HIS A 441 -11.98 -2.82 31.73
C HIS A 441 -13.45 -3.04 32.12
N GLY A 442 -14.27 -3.64 31.27
CA GLY A 442 -15.72 -3.82 31.50
C GLY A 442 -16.50 -2.52 31.73
N ASN A 443 -16.02 -1.38 31.21
CA ASN A 443 -16.60 -0.07 31.54
C ASN A 443 -17.85 0.24 30.69
N MET A 444 -19.01 -0.22 31.18
CA MET A 444 -20.31 -0.05 30.53
C MET A 444 -20.67 1.41 30.20
N LYS A 445 -20.28 2.37 31.06
CA LYS A 445 -20.61 3.79 30.86
C LYS A 445 -19.89 4.34 29.63
N VAL A 446 -18.60 4.04 29.52
CA VAL A 446 -17.77 4.46 28.38
C VAL A 446 -18.20 3.75 27.11
N ALA A 447 -18.49 2.44 27.18
CA ALA A 447 -18.98 1.69 26.03
C ALA A 447 -20.28 2.29 25.46
N LYS A 448 -21.30 2.54 26.30
CA LYS A 448 -22.56 3.17 25.88
C LYS A 448 -22.33 4.58 25.30
N PHE A 449 -21.44 5.36 25.92
CA PHE A 449 -21.10 6.70 25.45
C PHE A 449 -20.42 6.68 24.08
N ALA A 450 -19.41 5.82 23.89
CA ALA A 450 -18.70 5.68 22.62
C ALA A 450 -19.66 5.24 21.51
N THR A 451 -20.48 4.21 21.73
CA THR A 451 -21.48 3.74 20.76
C THR A 451 -22.46 4.84 20.36
N LYS A 452 -22.95 5.63 21.34
CA LYS A 452 -23.85 6.75 21.05
C LYS A 452 -23.22 7.79 20.13
N ASN A 453 -21.94 8.13 20.34
CA ASN A 453 -21.23 9.07 19.49
C ASN A 453 -20.97 8.52 18.09
N ILE A 454 -20.65 7.22 17.96
CA ILE A 454 -20.51 6.59 16.64
C ILE A 454 -21.83 6.64 15.86
N LEU A 455 -22.94 6.26 16.49
CA LEU A 455 -24.26 6.27 15.84
C LEU A 455 -24.78 7.67 15.55
N ALA A 456 -24.31 8.69 16.27
CA ALA A 456 -24.63 10.09 15.96
C ALA A 456 -23.91 10.59 14.71
N LEU A 457 -22.68 10.13 14.47
CA LEU A 457 -21.90 10.44 13.25
C LEU A 457 -22.37 9.59 12.06
N GLU A 458 -22.54 8.29 12.30
CA GLU A 458 -22.88 7.28 11.32
C GLU A 458 -24.07 6.45 11.81
N SER A 459 -25.28 6.93 11.54
CA SER A 459 -26.53 6.31 11.97
C SER A 459 -26.73 4.84 11.57
N LYS A 460 -25.91 4.33 10.62
CA LYS A 460 -25.95 2.95 10.11
C LYS A 460 -24.61 2.22 10.24
N ASP A 461 -23.73 2.63 11.15
CA ASP A 461 -22.46 1.94 11.37
C ASP A 461 -22.69 0.53 11.98
N PHE A 462 -22.60 -0.48 11.12
CA PHE A 462 -22.76 -1.88 11.50
C PHE A 462 -21.61 -2.38 12.37
N ALA A 463 -20.39 -1.90 12.15
CA ALA A 463 -19.22 -2.30 12.92
C ALA A 463 -19.33 -1.79 14.37
N ALA A 464 -19.86 -0.59 14.57
CA ALA A 464 -20.12 -0.04 15.91
C ALA A 464 -21.15 -0.87 16.69
N ASN A 465 -22.26 -1.23 16.03
CA ASN A 465 -23.27 -2.09 16.65
C ASN A 465 -22.72 -3.48 16.96
N SER A 466 -21.89 -4.05 16.07
CA SER A 466 -21.24 -5.35 16.28
C SER A 466 -20.25 -5.30 17.45
N LEU A 467 -19.41 -4.25 17.52
CA LEU A 467 -18.47 -4.04 18.63
C LEU A 467 -19.20 -3.86 19.97
N PHE A 468 -20.29 -3.10 19.99
CA PHE A 468 -21.08 -2.91 21.21
C PHE A 468 -21.85 -4.17 21.59
N GLN A 469 -22.36 -4.92 20.62
CA GLN A 469 -22.95 -6.22 20.84
C GLN A 469 -21.92 -7.17 21.47
N HIS A 470 -20.70 -7.25 20.92
CA HIS A 470 -19.61 -8.04 21.47
C HIS A 470 -19.25 -7.65 22.91
N PHE A 471 -19.27 -6.35 23.22
CA PHE A 471 -19.08 -5.83 24.58
C PHE A 471 -20.22 -6.25 25.53
N LEU A 472 -21.48 -6.16 25.10
CA LEU A 472 -22.62 -6.60 25.92
C LEU A 472 -22.57 -8.09 26.22
N LEU A 473 -22.13 -8.89 25.25
CA LEU A 473 -21.92 -10.32 25.43
C LEU A 473 -20.84 -10.58 26.49
N SER A 474 -19.66 -9.94 26.38
CA SER A 474 -18.58 -10.14 27.36
C SER A 474 -18.98 -9.81 28.80
N GLU A 475 -19.89 -8.86 28.99
CA GLU A 475 -20.47 -8.49 30.29
C GLU A 475 -21.66 -9.35 30.72
N GLY A 476 -22.02 -10.39 29.96
CA GLY A 476 -23.13 -11.30 30.25
C GLY A 476 -24.53 -10.69 30.03
N LYS A 477 -24.65 -9.61 29.26
CA LYS A 477 -25.91 -8.88 29.01
C LYS A 477 -26.61 -9.33 27.73
N TRP A 478 -27.01 -10.59 27.72
CA TRP A 478 -27.66 -11.30 26.62
C TRP A 478 -28.85 -10.58 26.00
N ASN A 479 -29.81 -10.17 26.83
CA ASN A 479 -31.05 -9.58 26.36
C ASN A 479 -30.83 -8.22 25.67
N GLU A 480 -29.90 -7.40 26.19
CA GLU A 480 -29.50 -6.14 25.54
C GLU A 480 -28.80 -6.41 24.19
N ALA A 481 -27.95 -7.45 24.12
CA ALA A 481 -27.23 -7.84 22.89
C ALA A 481 -28.16 -8.40 21.79
N LEU A 482 -29.20 -9.15 22.16
CA LEU A 482 -30.20 -9.72 21.24
C LEU A 482 -31.16 -8.66 20.69
N ASN A 483 -31.43 -7.62 21.47
CA ASN A 483 -32.33 -6.53 21.07
C ASN A 483 -31.74 -5.60 20.00
N LEU A 484 -30.42 -5.63 19.78
CA LEU A 484 -29.75 -5.01 18.64
C LEU A 484 -30.07 -5.80 17.36
N LYS A 485 -31.30 -5.66 16.84
CA LYS A 485 -31.83 -6.47 15.71
C LYS A 485 -31.07 -6.26 14.39
N ARG A 486 -30.71 -7.40 13.79
CA ARG A 486 -30.19 -7.61 12.42
C ARG A 486 -31.03 -6.88 11.36
N LYS A 487 -30.45 -5.89 10.68
CA LYS A 487 -30.72 -5.71 9.25
C LYS A 487 -29.76 -6.62 8.50
N LYS A 488 -30.28 -7.65 7.81
CA LYS A 488 -29.52 -8.47 6.87
C LYS A 488 -28.88 -7.52 5.85
N LYS A 489 -27.58 -7.28 5.98
CA LYS A 489 -26.73 -7.16 4.80
C LYS A 489 -26.39 -8.59 4.38
N THR A 490 -26.22 -8.81 3.09
CA THR A 490 -25.30 -9.83 2.57
C THR A 490 -23.95 -9.58 3.24
N VAL A 491 -23.76 -10.16 4.43
CA VAL A 491 -22.47 -10.16 5.11
C VAL A 491 -21.57 -10.97 4.17
N ALA A 492 -20.50 -10.35 3.65
CA ALA A 492 -19.42 -11.11 3.03
C ALA A 492 -19.11 -12.25 4.00
N ALA A 493 -19.30 -13.49 3.57
CA ALA A 493 -19.30 -14.63 4.48
C ALA A 493 -18.00 -14.60 5.29
N ASN A 494 -18.10 -14.54 6.62
CA ASN A 494 -16.92 -14.68 7.46
C ASN A 494 -16.25 -15.99 7.06
N SER A 495 -15.01 -15.90 6.62
CA SER A 495 -14.24 -17.02 6.11
C SER A 495 -12.92 -17.14 6.86
N ALA A 496 -12.44 -18.37 6.95
CA ALA A 496 -11.08 -18.65 7.36
C ALA A 496 -10.45 -19.59 6.35
N TRP A 497 -9.14 -19.48 6.16
CA TRP A 497 -8.43 -20.34 5.23
C TRP A 497 -7.06 -20.76 5.75
N ILE A 498 -6.58 -21.86 5.19
CA ILE A 498 -5.30 -22.48 5.50
C ILE A 498 -4.60 -22.91 4.21
N GLU A 499 -3.29 -22.71 4.12
CA GLU A 499 -2.46 -23.25 3.04
C GLU A 499 -1.91 -24.64 3.44
N ILE A 500 -2.17 -25.65 2.61
CA ILE A 500 -1.68 -27.01 2.78
C ILE A 500 -1.14 -27.50 1.44
N ARG A 501 0.13 -27.90 1.39
CA ARG A 501 0.79 -28.45 0.18
C ARG A 501 0.54 -27.60 -1.09
N ASN A 502 0.73 -26.27 -0.99
CA ASN A 502 0.53 -25.27 -2.05
C ASN A 502 -0.93 -25.12 -2.52
N ARG A 503 -1.91 -25.54 -1.71
CA ARG A 503 -3.34 -25.31 -1.97
C ARG A 503 -3.97 -24.55 -0.82
N ILE A 504 -4.81 -23.58 -1.15
CA ILE A 504 -5.57 -22.80 -0.17
C ILE A 504 -6.93 -23.47 0.01
N HIS A 505 -7.27 -23.78 1.25
CA HIS A 505 -8.53 -24.35 1.64
C HIS A 505 -9.33 -23.31 2.41
N GLU A 506 -10.40 -22.78 1.80
CA GLU A 506 -11.29 -21.80 2.41
C GLU A 506 -12.50 -22.49 3.08
N PHE A 507 -12.90 -21.94 4.23
CA PHE A 507 -14.06 -22.36 4.99
C PHE A 507 -14.97 -21.15 5.24
N ALA A 508 -16.16 -21.14 4.63
CA ALA A 508 -17.16 -20.12 4.93
C ALA A 508 -18.00 -20.50 6.16
N ALA A 509 -18.57 -19.49 6.82
CA ALA A 509 -19.38 -19.66 8.03
C ALA A 509 -20.55 -20.65 7.87
N PHE A 510 -21.15 -20.72 6.68
CA PHE A 510 -22.32 -21.55 6.40
C PHE A 510 -21.99 -22.91 5.79
N ASP A 511 -20.72 -23.18 5.47
CA ASP A 511 -20.33 -24.44 4.86
C ASP A 511 -20.33 -25.56 5.89
N SER A 512 -20.93 -26.70 5.55
CA SER A 512 -20.81 -27.89 6.39
C SER A 512 -19.41 -28.48 6.23
N PRO A 513 -18.70 -28.79 7.34
CA PRO A 513 -17.40 -29.46 7.24
C PRO A 513 -17.57 -30.85 6.61
N THR A 514 -16.51 -31.34 5.94
CA THR A 514 -16.47 -32.74 5.50
C THR A 514 -16.51 -33.69 6.70
N GLU A 515 -16.87 -34.95 6.47
CA GLU A 515 -17.00 -35.95 7.55
C GLU A 515 -15.71 -36.12 8.37
N ASP A 516 -14.55 -36.10 7.70
CA ASP A 516 -13.24 -36.17 8.35
C ASP A 516 -12.98 -34.97 9.27
N ILE A 517 -13.25 -33.75 8.78
CA ILE A 517 -13.08 -32.52 9.55
C ILE A 517 -14.06 -32.50 10.73
N HIS A 518 -15.30 -32.94 10.52
CA HIS A 518 -16.29 -33.02 11.58
C HIS A 518 -15.87 -33.99 12.68
N THR A 519 -15.38 -35.18 12.30
CA THR A 519 -14.86 -36.18 13.24
C THR A 519 -13.70 -35.61 14.04
N LYS A 520 -12.74 -34.95 13.36
CA LYS A 520 -11.59 -34.36 14.04
C LYS A 520 -11.97 -33.23 15.01
N LEU A 521 -12.95 -32.41 14.66
CA LEU A 521 -13.48 -31.39 15.56
C LEU A 521 -14.10 -32.00 16.83
N MET A 522 -14.83 -33.11 16.70
CA MET A 522 -15.44 -33.80 17.82
C MET A 522 -14.39 -34.41 18.76
N GLU A 523 -13.31 -34.98 18.20
CA GLU A 523 -12.15 -35.45 18.99
C GLU A 523 -11.54 -34.31 19.81
N ILE A 524 -11.20 -33.19 19.16
CA ILE A 524 -10.58 -32.03 19.82
C ILE A 524 -11.49 -31.49 20.93
N GLN A 525 -12.80 -31.39 20.66
CA GLN A 525 -13.76 -30.95 21.67
C GLN A 525 -13.85 -31.90 22.86
N HIS A 526 -13.79 -33.21 22.61
CA HIS A 526 -13.81 -34.22 23.66
C HIS A 526 -12.57 -34.10 24.54
N ASP A 527 -11.38 -34.06 23.94
CA ASP A 527 -10.11 -33.92 24.66
C ASP A 527 -10.05 -32.61 25.46
N MET A 528 -10.56 -31.52 24.88
CA MET A 528 -10.69 -30.23 25.56
C MET A 528 -11.56 -30.36 26.82
N LYS A 529 -12.72 -31.00 26.72
CA LYS A 529 -13.66 -31.17 27.85
C LYS A 529 -13.08 -32.06 28.96
N GLU A 530 -12.44 -33.17 28.61
CA GLU A 530 -11.80 -34.08 29.58
C GLU A 530 -10.72 -33.38 30.42
N LEU A 531 -9.99 -32.45 29.80
CA LEU A 531 -8.95 -31.66 30.46
C LEU A 531 -9.49 -30.39 31.16
N GLY A 532 -10.82 -30.26 31.26
CA GLY A 532 -11.48 -29.20 32.02
C GLY A 532 -11.68 -27.89 31.26
N TYR A 533 -11.61 -27.88 29.92
CA TYR A 533 -12.02 -26.71 29.14
C TYR A 533 -13.51 -26.43 29.34
N VAL A 534 -13.81 -25.22 29.81
CA VAL A 534 -15.18 -24.71 29.88
C VAL A 534 -15.33 -23.63 28.82
N ALA A 535 -16.14 -23.90 27.80
CA ALA A 535 -16.44 -22.92 26.76
C ALA A 535 -16.98 -21.63 27.40
N ASP A 536 -16.44 -20.49 27.00
CA ASP A 536 -16.87 -19.21 27.58
C ASP A 536 -18.22 -18.83 26.99
N LYS A 537 -19.27 -19.21 27.72
CA LYS A 537 -20.64 -18.92 27.34
C LYS A 537 -20.89 -17.43 27.19
N LYS A 538 -20.05 -16.52 27.69
CA LYS A 538 -20.16 -15.04 27.56
C LYS A 538 -19.97 -14.52 26.14
N HIS A 539 -19.52 -15.31 25.18
CA HIS A 539 -19.19 -14.81 23.84
C HIS A 539 -20.09 -15.35 22.72
N SER A 540 -21.05 -16.23 23.02
CA SER A 540 -21.88 -16.94 22.03
C SER A 540 -23.29 -16.36 21.90
N LEU A 541 -23.64 -15.78 20.75
CA LEU A 541 -24.91 -15.07 20.50
C LEU A 541 -26.20 -15.91 20.51
N HIS A 542 -26.15 -17.23 20.73
CA HIS A 542 -27.28 -18.10 20.44
C HIS A 542 -27.83 -18.84 21.69
N ASN A 543 -29.14 -18.71 21.88
CA ASN A 543 -29.97 -19.62 22.69
C ASN A 543 -30.93 -20.36 21.74
N ALA A 544 -31.19 -21.63 22.05
CA ALA A 544 -32.24 -22.55 21.59
C ALA A 544 -32.02 -23.47 20.36
N GLU A 545 -31.05 -23.26 19.45
CA GLU A 545 -30.71 -24.26 18.40
C GLU A 545 -29.41 -25.03 18.70
N GLU A 546 -28.59 -24.53 19.64
CA GLU A 546 -27.35 -25.15 20.12
C GLU A 546 -27.57 -26.34 21.08
N GLU A 547 -28.83 -26.74 21.33
CA GLU A 547 -29.15 -28.04 21.95
C GLU A 547 -29.08 -29.20 20.96
N PHE A 548 -29.01 -28.95 19.64
CA PHE A 548 -28.97 -30.00 18.60
C PHE A 548 -27.59 -30.25 17.98
N TYR A 549 -26.64 -29.30 18.02
CA TYR A 549 -25.32 -29.42 17.40
C TYR A 549 -24.24 -28.82 18.32
N GLY A 550 -23.37 -29.66 18.88
CA GLY A 550 -22.47 -29.33 20.00
C GLY A 550 -21.56 -28.08 19.84
N TYR A 551 -21.44 -27.35 20.96
CA TYR A 551 -20.52 -26.25 21.32
C TYR A 551 -19.27 -26.02 20.45
N GLY A 552 -19.05 -24.78 19.97
CA GLY A 552 -17.72 -24.19 19.68
C GLY A 552 -16.91 -24.71 18.47
N GLY A 553 -17.17 -25.91 17.94
CA GLY A 553 -16.35 -26.49 16.86
C GLY A 553 -16.67 -26.02 15.44
N TYR A 554 -17.77 -25.30 15.24
CA TYR A 554 -18.22 -24.94 13.89
C TYR A 554 -17.77 -23.55 13.42
N HIS A 555 -16.99 -22.83 14.22
CA HIS A 555 -16.37 -21.59 13.76
C HIS A 555 -15.34 -21.88 12.67
N THR A 556 -15.23 -20.97 11.68
CA THR A 556 -14.43 -21.20 10.47
C THR A 556 -12.96 -21.47 10.77
N GLU A 557 -12.41 -20.81 11.80
CA GLU A 557 -11.05 -21.03 12.29
C GLU A 557 -10.82 -22.42 12.87
N MET A 558 -11.84 -23.01 13.53
CA MET A 558 -11.75 -24.37 14.07
C MET A 558 -11.79 -25.41 12.95
N LYS A 559 -12.58 -25.18 11.89
CA LYS A 559 -12.57 -26.04 10.69
C LYS A 559 -11.20 -26.04 10.02
N ALA A 560 -10.60 -24.86 9.86
CA ALA A 560 -9.25 -24.72 9.30
C ALA A 560 -8.18 -25.40 10.19
N LEU A 561 -8.29 -25.26 11.51
CA LEU A 561 -7.43 -25.95 12.48
C LEU A 561 -7.56 -27.48 12.35
N ALA A 562 -8.78 -28.00 12.29
CA ALA A 562 -9.04 -29.43 12.16
C ALA A 562 -8.46 -30.01 10.87
N LEU A 563 -8.63 -29.32 9.73
CA LEU A 563 -7.98 -29.72 8.48
C LEU A 563 -6.45 -29.69 8.60
N GLY A 564 -5.90 -28.64 9.21
CA GLY A 564 -4.46 -28.54 9.47
C GLY A 564 -3.93 -29.69 10.33
N LEU A 565 -4.71 -30.17 11.30
CA LEU A 565 -4.35 -31.32 12.14
C LEU A 565 -4.41 -32.66 11.42
N LEU A 566 -5.26 -32.79 10.39
CA LEU A 566 -5.38 -34.01 9.59
C LEU A 566 -4.26 -34.13 8.55
N GLU A 567 -3.90 -33.03 7.89
CA GLU A 567 -3.06 -33.07 6.68
C GLU A 567 -1.59 -32.65 6.90
N LEU A 568 -1.29 -31.88 7.95
CA LEU A 568 0.07 -31.41 8.23
C LEU A 568 0.79 -32.33 9.21
N ASP A 569 2.10 -32.52 8.98
CA ASP A 569 2.96 -33.37 9.80
C ASP A 569 2.87 -33.04 11.30
N PRO A 570 2.97 -34.04 12.19
CA PRO A 570 2.99 -33.82 13.64
C PRO A 570 4.07 -32.81 14.04
N GLY A 571 3.67 -31.79 14.79
CA GLY A 571 4.57 -30.72 15.26
C GLY A 571 4.77 -29.54 14.31
N ALA A 572 4.36 -29.63 13.03
CA ALA A 572 4.49 -28.50 12.09
C ALA A 572 3.51 -27.35 12.48
N PRO A 573 3.92 -26.07 12.55
CA PRO A 573 2.99 -25.02 12.97
C PRO A 573 1.78 -24.88 12.04
N ILE A 574 0.59 -24.69 12.62
CA ILE A 574 -0.67 -24.50 11.86
C ILE A 574 -0.95 -23.00 11.74
N ARG A 575 -1.15 -22.51 10.51
CA ARG A 575 -1.41 -21.09 10.22
C ARG A 575 -2.80 -20.93 9.64
N VAL A 576 -3.63 -20.13 10.30
CA VAL A 576 -5.01 -19.84 9.88
C VAL A 576 -5.15 -18.34 9.65
N LEU A 577 -5.67 -17.96 8.49
CA LEU A 577 -6.07 -16.59 8.21
C LEU A 577 -7.58 -16.46 8.35
N LYS A 578 -8.05 -15.33 8.90
CA LYS A 578 -9.48 -15.07 9.12
C LYS A 578 -9.85 -13.65 8.68
N SER A 579 -10.95 -13.53 7.94
CA SER A 579 -11.47 -12.24 7.44
C SER A 579 -12.22 -11.40 8.48
N ALA A 580 -12.32 -11.88 9.73
CA ALA A 580 -12.98 -11.22 10.84
C ALA A 580 -12.17 -11.36 12.14
N ARG A 581 -12.37 -10.45 13.10
CA ARG A 581 -11.74 -10.52 14.43
C ARG A 581 -12.06 -11.86 15.12
N MET A 582 -11.07 -12.45 15.76
CA MET A 582 -11.25 -13.69 16.51
C MET A 582 -12.14 -13.46 17.75
N CYS A 583 -13.07 -14.37 18.04
CA CYS A 583 -13.90 -14.27 19.25
C CYS A 583 -13.14 -14.78 20.49
N GLY A 584 -13.58 -14.38 21.69
CA GLY A 584 -12.92 -14.75 22.95
C GLY A 584 -12.93 -16.25 23.25
N ASP A 585 -14.01 -16.94 22.88
CA ASP A 585 -14.10 -18.41 23.03
C ASP A 585 -13.10 -19.11 22.11
N CYS A 586 -13.04 -18.76 20.81
CA CYS A 586 -12.03 -19.31 19.91
C CYS A 586 -10.61 -18.97 20.35
N HIS A 587 -10.35 -17.74 20.81
CA HIS A 587 -9.04 -17.37 21.34
C HIS A 587 -8.64 -18.26 22.54
N SER A 588 -9.58 -18.53 23.45
CA SER A 588 -9.37 -19.42 24.60
C SER A 588 -9.21 -20.88 24.20
N ALA A 589 -10.00 -21.35 23.23
CA ALA A 589 -9.90 -22.68 22.65
C ALA A 589 -8.52 -22.89 22.01
N PHE A 590 -8.02 -21.96 21.19
CA PHE A 590 -6.71 -22.06 20.57
C PHE A 590 -5.56 -22.06 21.58
N LYS A 591 -5.65 -21.29 22.68
CA LYS A 591 -4.71 -21.42 23.81
C LYS A 591 -4.71 -22.84 24.34
N PHE A 592 -5.90 -23.37 24.65
CA PHE A 592 -6.05 -24.71 25.21
C PHE A 592 -5.50 -25.80 24.27
N VAL A 593 -5.89 -25.75 22.99
CA VAL A 593 -5.45 -26.71 21.97
C VAL A 593 -3.93 -26.64 21.76
N SER A 594 -3.34 -25.44 21.75
CA SER A 594 -1.87 -25.31 21.66
C SER A 594 -1.15 -25.97 22.84
N ASN A 595 -1.70 -25.86 24.06
CA ASN A 595 -1.16 -26.54 25.24
C ASN A 595 -1.34 -28.06 25.16
N LEU A 596 -2.53 -28.51 24.75
CA LEU A 596 -2.87 -29.93 24.60
C LEU A 596 -1.96 -30.64 23.61
N LEU A 597 -1.76 -30.03 22.44
CA LEU A 597 -1.02 -30.65 21.34
C LEU A 597 0.48 -30.36 21.38
N GLY A 598 0.94 -29.46 22.26
CA GLY A 598 2.32 -28.97 22.25
C GLY A 598 2.74 -28.36 20.91
N ARG A 599 1.77 -27.79 20.18
CA ARG A 599 1.91 -27.36 18.78
C ARG A 599 1.70 -25.85 18.69
N GLU A 600 2.55 -25.18 17.92
CA GLU A 600 2.39 -23.75 17.61
C GLU A 600 1.20 -23.56 16.66
N LEU A 601 0.27 -22.70 17.06
CA LEU A 601 -0.86 -22.28 16.24
C LEU A 601 -0.75 -20.77 16.01
N VAL A 602 -0.85 -20.34 14.77
CA VAL A 602 -0.81 -18.92 14.39
C VAL A 602 -2.13 -18.57 13.73
N VAL A 603 -2.83 -17.58 14.27
CA VAL A 603 -4.08 -17.07 13.70
C VAL A 603 -3.95 -15.60 13.36
N LYS A 604 -4.13 -15.24 12.09
CA LYS A 604 -4.23 -13.85 11.64
C LYS A 604 -5.70 -13.45 11.64
N ASP A 605 -6.05 -12.44 12.43
CA ASP A 605 -7.35 -11.77 12.33
C ASP A 605 -7.21 -10.39 11.66
N THR A 606 -8.29 -9.62 11.58
CA THR A 606 -8.29 -8.29 10.95
C THR A 606 -7.39 -7.26 11.64
N CYS A 607 -6.86 -7.56 12.82
CA CYS A 607 -6.14 -6.61 13.66
C CYS A 607 -4.70 -7.05 13.98
N ASN A 608 -4.47 -8.33 14.32
CA ASN A 608 -3.17 -8.83 14.77
C ASN A 608 -2.98 -10.31 14.42
N PHE A 609 -1.73 -10.76 14.57
CA PHE A 609 -1.39 -12.17 14.65
C PHE A 609 -1.41 -12.65 16.10
N HIS A 610 -2.12 -13.74 16.33
CA HIS A 610 -2.16 -14.47 17.59
C HIS A 610 -1.26 -15.69 17.48
N HIS A 611 -0.14 -15.68 18.20
CA HIS A 611 0.78 -16.82 18.29
C HIS A 611 0.47 -17.59 19.57
N PHE A 612 -0.18 -18.75 19.42
CA PHE A 612 -0.52 -19.65 20.51
C PHE A 612 0.59 -20.68 20.68
N ILE A 613 1.27 -20.60 21.82
CA ILE A 613 2.38 -21.49 22.19
C ILE A 613 2.20 -21.87 23.66
N ASN A 614 2.07 -23.18 23.94
CA ASN A 614 1.99 -23.74 25.29
C ASN A 614 0.94 -23.03 26.17
N GLY A 615 -0.27 -22.84 25.65
CA GLY A 615 -1.37 -22.24 26.42
C GLY A 615 -1.37 -20.70 26.49
N LYS A 616 -0.39 -20.04 25.88
CA LYS A 616 -0.25 -18.57 25.92
C LYS A 616 -0.40 -17.99 24.52
N CYS A 617 -0.95 -16.78 24.44
CA CYS A 617 -1.01 -16.00 23.21
C CYS A 617 -0.06 -14.79 23.26
N SER A 618 0.56 -14.46 22.13
CA SER A 618 1.39 -13.24 21.99
C SER A 618 0.65 -11.95 22.31
N CYS A 619 -0.68 -11.91 22.18
CA CYS A 619 -1.49 -10.72 22.47
C CYS A 619 -1.70 -10.44 23.97
N ARG A 620 -1.25 -11.34 24.86
CA ARG A 620 -1.41 -11.25 26.33
C ARG A 620 -2.85 -11.01 26.78
N ASP A 621 -3.80 -11.65 26.11
CA ASP A 621 -5.23 -11.54 26.41
C ASP A 621 -5.81 -10.11 26.21
N ALA A 622 -5.13 -9.27 25.42
CA ALA A 622 -5.62 -7.94 25.00
C ALA A 622 -6.32 -7.97 23.61
N TRP A 623 -6.96 -9.11 23.28
CA TRP A 623 -7.57 -9.40 21.97
C TRP A 623 -8.75 -8.53 21.63
#